data_AF-A0A955IIX2-F1
#
_entry.id   AF-A0A955IIX2-F1
#
_cell.length_a   1.000
_cell.length_b   1.000
_cell.length_c   1.000
_cell.angle_alpha   90.00
_cell.angle_beta   90.00
_cell.angle_gamma   90.00
#
_symmetry.space_group_name_H-M   'P 1'
#
loop_
_entity.id
_entity.type
_entity.pdbx_description
1 polymer ?
#
loop_
_entity_poly.entity_id
_entity_poly.type
_entity_poly.pdbx_seq_one_letter_code
_entity_poly.pdbx_strand_id
1 'polypeptide(L)'
;MNHRRRTTPGTLAAALALLAGSASAQTTQPTGDSPRGDARSVPGSYVSLVGDAPLEGPMVWPVKENAAPVYWRAFMLAATDDELKGTDWSAMLRTPGQGDYALTEAETTAIGHASGVIGALLKAAEVEGCDWEVDYEDGIGALLPHLGPLRNGARLLAVDVRRCVAEGDLDGAVDRLVAMHALARHARVDGVLISSLVSVAISSLTADQSSFLLGQVAITAEQRDRLLAAIEAYDGQDPFAIRAAVRNEGQWLTAWLAEMARQGRLREQLDQFFALGEGNDAGELERLRRMSDEEVVADLLLCRGYYDDVLAVWNERDAVERTGLLGETIPQGRYGRFAQFLVPSLAKVREADDRGRAHLETSRRELMQEQLAPSN
;
A
#
# COMPACT_ATOMS: atom_id res chain seq x y z
N MET A 1 -46.37 -1.21 17.44
CA MET A 1 -45.46 -0.17 16.91
C MET A 1 -44.10 -0.83 16.71
N ASN A 2 -43.79 -1.10 15.45
CA ASN A 2 -42.61 -1.81 14.96
C ASN A 2 -41.44 -0.83 14.78
N HIS A 3 -40.25 -1.15 15.29
CA HIS A 3 -39.01 -0.80 14.60
C HIS A 3 -37.86 -1.72 15.05
N ARG A 4 -37.63 -2.79 14.25
CA ARG A 4 -36.34 -3.48 14.16
C ARG A 4 -35.38 -2.57 13.40
N ARG A 5 -34.18 -2.29 13.92
CA ARG A 5 -33.06 -1.75 13.12
C ARG A 5 -31.99 -2.82 12.93
N ARG A 6 -31.66 -3.01 11.65
CA ARG A 6 -30.66 -3.90 11.08
C ARG A 6 -29.27 -3.30 11.33
N THR A 7 -28.30 -4.13 11.68
CA THR A 7 -26.87 -3.82 11.60
C THR A 7 -26.42 -3.88 10.14
N THR A 8 -25.75 -2.83 9.66
CA THR A 8 -25.19 -2.72 8.30
C THR A 8 -23.71 -3.10 8.28
N PRO A 9 -23.22 -3.93 7.34
CA PRO A 9 -21.81 -4.12 7.07
C PRO A 9 -21.34 -3.06 6.05
N GLY A 10 -20.30 -2.29 6.38
CA GLY A 10 -19.79 -1.25 5.51
C GLY A 10 -18.47 -0.70 6.04
N THR A 11 -17.36 -1.37 5.73
CA THR A 11 -16.01 -0.87 6.08
C THR A 11 -14.91 -1.23 5.07
N LEU A 12 -15.21 -1.99 4.00
CA LEU A 12 -14.21 -2.33 2.98
C LEU A 12 -14.34 -1.55 1.66
N ALA A 13 -15.49 -0.93 1.36
CA ALA A 13 -15.68 -0.09 0.16
C ALA A 13 -14.96 1.28 0.23
N ALA A 14 -14.42 1.65 1.40
CA ALA A 14 -13.77 2.93 1.63
C ALA A 14 -12.32 3.02 1.09
N ALA A 15 -11.70 1.91 0.68
CA ALA A 15 -10.32 1.90 0.21
C ALA A 15 -10.12 2.55 -1.18
N LEU A 16 -11.16 2.62 -2.01
CA LEU A 16 -11.15 3.28 -3.33
C LEU A 16 -11.68 4.72 -3.30
N ALA A 17 -12.42 5.13 -2.26
CA ALA A 17 -13.03 6.47 -2.15
C ALA A 17 -12.12 7.54 -1.51
N LEU A 18 -10.97 7.17 -0.95
CA LEU A 18 -10.05 8.09 -0.25
C LEU A 18 -9.07 8.85 -1.18
N LEU A 19 -9.58 9.26 -2.34
CA LEU A 19 -9.09 10.42 -3.10
C LEU A 19 -9.90 11.70 -2.80
N ALA A 20 -10.89 11.68 -1.88
CA ALA A 20 -11.63 12.89 -1.47
C ALA A 20 -12.08 12.88 0.01
N GLY A 21 -11.62 13.87 0.78
CA GLY A 21 -12.43 14.63 1.77
C GLY A 21 -12.88 13.99 3.10
N SER A 22 -12.08 14.21 4.15
CA SER A 22 -12.40 14.68 5.54
C SER A 22 -13.66 14.24 6.35
N ALA A 23 -13.37 13.91 7.62
CA ALA A 23 -14.10 14.21 8.87
C ALA A 23 -14.98 13.12 9.54
N SER A 24 -14.31 12.35 10.41
CA SER A 24 -14.58 12.11 11.85
C SER A 24 -16.00 11.89 12.39
N ALA A 25 -16.19 10.70 12.97
CA ALA A 25 -17.25 10.34 13.92
C ALA A 25 -16.72 10.32 15.37
N GLN A 26 -17.63 10.41 16.35
CA GLN A 26 -17.38 9.97 17.73
C GLN A 26 -18.41 8.92 18.14
N THR A 27 -17.95 7.87 18.81
CA THR A 27 -18.75 6.80 19.41
C THR A 27 -18.23 6.58 20.83
N THR A 28 -19.14 6.42 21.80
CA THR A 28 -18.83 6.02 23.18
C THR A 28 -19.20 4.57 23.43
N GLN A 29 -18.33 3.89 24.19
CA GLN A 29 -18.35 2.48 24.57
C GLN A 29 -19.47 2.12 25.58
N PRO A 30 -19.70 0.82 25.77
CA PRO A 30 -19.89 0.30 27.12
C PRO A 30 -19.06 -0.95 27.45
N THR A 31 -18.91 -1.11 28.76
CA THR A 31 -18.04 -1.94 29.58
C THR A 31 -18.68 -3.22 30.11
N GLY A 32 -17.82 -4.15 30.58
CA GLY A 32 -18.10 -5.16 31.61
C GLY A 32 -18.63 -6.49 31.04
N ASP A 33 -18.35 -7.65 31.60
CA ASP A 33 -17.64 -8.06 32.81
C ASP A 33 -17.40 -9.58 32.62
N SER A 34 -16.30 -10.15 33.10
CA SER A 34 -16.10 -11.62 33.08
C SER A 34 -15.55 -12.12 34.42
N PRO A 35 -16.13 -13.19 34.99
CA PRO A 35 -15.87 -13.59 36.36
C PRO A 35 -14.58 -14.41 36.51
N ARG A 36 -13.93 -14.14 37.65
CA ARG A 36 -12.70 -14.77 38.15
C ARG A 36 -12.92 -16.26 38.48
N GLY A 37 -12.07 -17.12 37.93
CA GLY A 37 -11.95 -18.54 38.27
C GLY A 37 -10.70 -18.82 39.12
N ASP A 38 -10.88 -19.68 40.13
CA ASP A 38 -10.03 -19.92 41.28
C ASP A 38 -8.59 -20.40 41.01
N ALA A 39 -7.68 -19.89 41.84
CA ALA A 39 -6.31 -20.33 42.00
C ALA A 39 -6.25 -21.72 42.67
N ARG A 40 -5.86 -22.75 41.91
CA ARG A 40 -5.41 -24.03 42.45
C ARG A 40 -3.88 -24.12 42.40
N SER A 41 -3.32 -24.39 43.57
CA SER A 41 -1.92 -24.61 43.90
C SER A 41 -1.23 -25.65 43.00
N VAL A 42 -0.09 -25.26 42.40
CA VAL A 42 0.83 -26.18 41.72
C VAL A 42 1.83 -26.75 42.74
N PRO A 43 2.01 -28.08 42.85
CA PRO A 43 2.97 -28.67 43.78
C PRO A 43 4.41 -28.42 43.33
N GLY A 44 5.29 -28.13 44.30
CA GLY A 44 6.70 -27.86 44.07
C GLY A 44 7.50 -29.10 43.68
N SER A 45 8.09 -29.08 42.48
CA SER A 45 9.31 -29.83 42.14
C SER A 45 9.93 -29.39 40.80
N TYR A 46 10.02 -28.08 40.55
CA TYR A 46 10.82 -27.55 39.43
C TYR A 46 12.09 -26.91 39.97
N VAL A 47 13.02 -27.75 40.44
CA VAL A 47 14.40 -27.32 40.69
C VAL A 47 15.33 -28.25 39.89
N SER A 48 16.09 -27.59 39.01
CA SER A 48 17.34 -28.04 38.40
C SER A 48 17.28 -29.11 37.30
N LEU A 49 17.08 -28.63 36.07
CA LEU A 49 17.60 -29.24 34.84
C LEU A 49 18.36 -28.20 34.01
N VAL A 50 19.14 -27.33 34.66
CA VAL A 50 20.16 -26.57 33.94
C VAL A 50 21.48 -27.28 34.20
N GLY A 51 21.71 -28.32 33.40
CA GLY A 51 23.02 -28.94 33.29
C GLY A 51 24.02 -27.95 32.70
N ASP A 52 25.30 -28.17 32.98
CA ASP A 52 26.47 -27.41 32.55
C ASP A 52 26.65 -27.41 31.02
N ALA A 53 25.70 -26.84 30.28
CA ALA A 53 25.91 -26.49 28.89
C ALA A 53 26.94 -25.34 28.85
N PRO A 54 28.07 -25.48 28.14
CA PRO A 54 28.98 -24.37 27.96
C PRO A 54 28.20 -23.21 27.32
N LEU A 55 28.40 -21.99 27.85
CA LEU A 55 27.84 -20.78 27.24
C LEU A 55 28.43 -20.67 25.82
N GLU A 56 27.67 -21.15 24.84
CA GLU A 56 28.05 -21.13 23.44
C GLU A 56 28.35 -19.69 23.00
N GLY A 57 29.21 -19.57 21.98
CA GLY A 57 29.79 -18.31 21.47
C GLY A 57 28.77 -17.23 21.09
N PRO A 58 29.24 -16.07 20.57
CA PRO A 58 28.37 -14.92 20.36
C PRO A 58 27.14 -15.32 19.56
N MET A 59 25.97 -15.09 20.16
CA MET A 59 24.66 -15.30 19.55
C MET A 59 24.63 -14.62 18.18
N VAL A 60 24.68 -15.43 17.13
CA VAL A 60 24.52 -14.95 15.75
C VAL A 60 23.03 -14.78 15.54
N TRP A 61 22.55 -13.55 15.65
CA TRP A 61 21.18 -13.22 15.27
C TRP A 61 21.00 -13.44 13.76
N PRO A 62 19.93 -14.11 13.31
CA PRO A 62 19.62 -14.21 11.89
C PRO A 62 19.58 -12.81 11.28
N VAL A 63 20.20 -12.66 10.11
CA VAL A 63 20.18 -11.40 9.36
C VAL A 63 18.74 -11.04 9.04
N LYS A 64 18.40 -9.75 9.16
CA LYS A 64 17.06 -9.24 8.85
C LYS A 64 16.83 -9.32 7.34
N GLU A 65 16.20 -10.38 6.88
CA GLU A 65 15.78 -10.53 5.48
C GLU A 65 14.40 -9.90 5.21
N ASN A 66 13.72 -9.39 6.24
CA ASN A 66 12.39 -8.80 6.12
C ASN A 66 12.31 -7.40 6.74
N ALA A 67 11.95 -6.40 5.92
CA ALA A 67 11.74 -5.02 6.31
C ALA A 67 10.46 -4.79 7.14
N ALA A 68 9.43 -5.65 6.99
CA ALA A 68 8.11 -5.40 7.59
C ALA A 68 8.14 -5.25 9.13
N PRO A 69 8.82 -6.11 9.92
CA PRO A 69 8.93 -5.90 11.37
C PRO A 69 9.64 -4.58 11.74
N VAL A 70 10.53 -4.09 10.88
CA VAL A 70 11.23 -2.81 11.09
C VAL A 70 10.29 -1.64 10.81
N TYR A 71 9.48 -1.71 9.76
CA TYR A 71 8.41 -0.75 9.49
C TYR A 71 7.36 -0.73 10.61
N TRP A 72 6.92 -1.89 11.09
CA TRP A 72 5.96 -1.96 12.19
C TRP A 72 6.45 -1.24 13.43
N ARG A 73 7.76 -1.27 13.73
CA ARG A 73 8.34 -0.44 14.79
C ARG A 73 8.16 1.05 14.52
N ALA A 74 8.42 1.53 13.31
CA ALA A 74 8.21 2.93 12.93
C ALA A 74 6.73 3.33 13.08
N PHE A 75 5.81 2.47 12.63
CA PHE A 75 4.38 2.72 12.70
C PHE A 75 3.87 2.74 14.14
N MET A 76 4.38 1.84 14.99
CA MET A 76 4.05 1.84 16.41
C MET A 76 4.56 3.10 17.11
N LEU A 77 5.79 3.54 16.83
CA LEU A 77 6.32 4.81 17.37
C LEU A 77 5.40 5.98 17.01
N ALA A 78 5.01 6.08 15.73
CA ALA A 78 4.10 7.13 15.27
C ALA A 78 2.71 7.05 15.92
N ALA A 79 2.17 5.84 16.12
CA ALA A 79 0.84 5.64 16.71
C ALA A 79 0.80 5.93 18.21
N THR A 80 1.92 5.72 18.92
CA THR A 80 2.02 5.92 20.37
C THR A 80 2.41 7.34 20.77
N ASP A 81 2.95 8.12 19.85
CA ASP A 81 3.32 9.52 20.11
C ASP A 81 2.08 10.42 19.98
N ASP A 82 1.65 11.00 21.10
CA ASP A 82 0.48 11.88 21.15
C ASP A 82 0.67 13.16 20.31
N GLU A 83 1.90 13.64 20.16
CA GLU A 83 2.21 14.86 19.38
C GLU A 83 2.14 14.62 17.87
N LEU A 84 2.20 13.36 17.43
CA LEU A 84 2.08 12.97 16.02
C LEU A 84 0.64 12.60 15.62
N LYS A 85 -0.28 12.51 16.60
CA LYS A 85 -1.67 12.13 16.32
C LYS A 85 -2.40 13.24 15.57
N GLY A 86 -2.97 12.87 14.42
CA GLY A 86 -3.77 13.78 13.60
C GLY A 86 -2.94 14.71 12.71
N THR A 87 -1.62 14.59 12.71
CA THR A 87 -0.75 15.38 11.82
C THR A 87 -1.04 15.05 10.36
N ASP A 88 -1.44 16.06 9.58
CA ASP A 88 -1.63 15.93 8.12
C ASP A 88 -0.36 16.37 7.39
N TRP A 89 0.60 15.44 7.24
CA TRP A 89 1.81 15.65 6.43
C TRP A 89 1.49 16.09 5.00
N SER A 90 0.36 15.66 4.44
CA SER A 90 -0.07 16.05 3.09
C SER A 90 -0.51 17.52 3.02
N ALA A 91 -1.00 18.11 4.11
CA ALA A 91 -1.31 19.54 4.14
C ALA A 91 -0.02 20.38 4.10
N MET A 92 1.04 19.92 4.77
CA MET A 92 2.35 20.58 4.78
C MET A 92 2.99 20.62 3.38
N LEU A 93 2.73 19.59 2.56
CA LEU A 93 3.20 19.50 1.17
C LEU A 93 2.39 20.36 0.18
N ARG A 94 1.15 20.73 0.54
CA ARG A 94 0.16 21.39 -0.33
C ARG A 94 0.39 22.89 -0.55
N THR A 95 1.48 23.45 -0.06
CA THR A 95 1.80 24.88 -0.22
C THR A 95 2.83 25.11 -1.34
N PRO A 96 2.43 25.21 -2.62
CA PRO A 96 3.24 25.82 -3.65
C PRO A 96 2.76 27.24 -3.90
N GLY A 97 3.48 28.21 -3.36
CA GLY A 97 3.65 29.53 -3.98
C GLY A 97 5.11 29.60 -4.43
N GLN A 98 5.37 30.07 -5.65
CA GLN A 98 6.75 30.34 -6.09
C GLN A 98 7.41 31.32 -5.11
N GLY A 99 8.44 30.86 -4.38
CA GLY A 99 9.19 31.63 -3.38
C GLY A 99 9.59 30.73 -2.21
N ASP A 100 10.73 31.04 -1.57
CA ASP A 100 11.32 30.36 -0.40
C ASP A 100 10.28 29.59 0.43
N TYR A 101 10.14 28.29 0.18
CA TYR A 101 9.33 27.43 1.03
C TYR A 101 10.10 27.24 2.33
N ALA A 102 9.72 28.00 3.36
CA ALA A 102 10.19 27.82 4.72
C ALA A 102 9.13 27.06 5.52
N LEU A 103 9.55 25.99 6.19
CA LEU A 103 8.71 25.31 7.17
C LEU A 103 8.36 26.29 8.29
N THR A 104 7.09 26.27 8.71
CA THR A 104 6.67 26.99 9.92
C THR A 104 7.30 26.38 11.16
N GLU A 105 7.33 27.13 12.26
CA GLU A 105 7.83 26.64 13.55
C GLU A 105 7.03 25.41 14.05
N ALA A 106 5.72 25.40 13.79
CA ALA A 106 4.85 24.27 14.12
C ALA A 106 5.20 23.01 13.30
N GLU A 107 5.45 23.16 11.99
CA GLU A 107 5.87 22.06 11.13
C GLU A 107 7.25 21.54 11.53
N THR A 108 8.20 22.44 11.80
CA THR A 108 9.54 22.09 12.28
C THR A 108 9.48 21.31 13.60
N THR A 109 8.64 21.75 14.53
CA THR A 109 8.41 21.07 15.81
C THR A 109 7.83 19.68 15.58
N ALA A 110 6.79 19.54 14.75
CA ALA A 110 6.17 18.26 14.44
C ALA A 110 7.15 17.26 13.80
N ILE A 111 8.02 17.72 12.88
CA ILE A 111 9.08 16.91 12.29
C ILE A 111 10.11 16.49 13.36
N GLY A 112 10.44 17.40 14.28
CA GLY A 112 11.31 17.12 15.43
C GLY A 112 10.79 15.94 16.26
N HIS A 113 9.50 15.92 16.61
CA HIS A 113 8.85 14.77 17.27
C HIS A 113 8.92 13.49 16.42
N ALA A 114 8.82 13.62 15.09
CA ALA A 114 8.87 12.49 14.17
C ALA A 114 10.29 11.93 13.91
N SER A 115 11.36 12.51 14.47
CA SER A 115 12.75 12.07 14.22
C SER A 115 12.99 10.58 14.48
N GLY A 116 12.38 10.03 15.55
CA GLY A 116 12.45 8.61 15.86
C GLY A 116 11.74 7.71 14.84
N VAL A 117 10.63 8.19 14.28
CA VAL A 117 9.89 7.52 13.21
C VAL A 117 10.70 7.56 11.91
N ILE A 118 11.25 8.72 11.55
CA ILE A 118 12.09 8.91 10.37
C ILE A 118 13.29 7.95 10.41
N GLY A 119 14.04 7.93 11.52
CA GLY A 119 15.19 7.02 11.67
C GLY A 119 14.80 5.53 11.55
N ALA A 120 13.62 5.16 12.05
CA ALA A 120 13.11 3.79 11.91
C ALA A 120 12.68 3.46 10.46
N LEU A 121 12.09 4.41 9.74
CA LEU A 121 11.75 4.26 8.31
C LEU A 121 13.00 4.11 7.45
N LEU A 122 14.03 4.93 7.67
CA LEU A 122 15.31 4.83 6.95
C LEU A 122 15.94 3.45 7.17
N LYS A 123 15.97 2.98 8.41
CA LYS A 123 16.49 1.64 8.74
C LYS A 123 15.69 0.50 8.10
N ALA A 124 14.37 0.66 7.95
CA ALA A 124 13.54 -0.33 7.26
C ALA A 124 13.80 -0.33 5.75
N ALA A 125 14.04 0.84 5.17
CA ALA A 125 14.34 1.01 3.75
C ALA A 125 15.70 0.42 3.32
N GLU A 126 16.65 0.29 4.26
CA GLU A 126 17.95 -0.37 4.02
C GLU A 126 17.84 -1.89 3.85
N VAL A 127 16.73 -2.51 4.30
CA VAL A 127 16.52 -3.95 4.18
C VAL A 127 16.01 -4.27 2.78
N GLU A 128 16.69 -5.17 2.05
CA GLU A 128 16.38 -5.48 0.66
C GLU A 128 15.03 -6.19 0.48
N GLY A 129 14.75 -7.17 1.33
CA GLY A 129 13.53 -7.98 1.28
C GLY A 129 12.41 -7.43 2.15
N CYS A 130 11.16 -7.59 1.71
CA CYS A 130 9.98 -7.29 2.52
C CYS A 130 8.89 -8.34 2.28
N ASP A 131 8.33 -8.83 3.38
CA ASP A 131 7.14 -9.66 3.41
C ASP A 131 6.23 -9.14 4.52
N TRP A 132 5.04 -8.68 4.14
CA TRP A 132 4.06 -8.11 5.07
C TRP A 132 3.26 -9.17 5.83
N GLU A 133 3.46 -10.46 5.52
CA GLU A 133 2.74 -11.59 6.12
C GLU A 133 1.22 -11.40 5.99
N VAL A 134 0.77 -10.96 4.81
CA VAL A 134 -0.66 -10.77 4.52
C VAL A 134 -1.38 -12.12 4.63
N ASP A 135 -2.45 -12.13 5.41
CA ASP A 135 -3.31 -13.31 5.55
C ASP A 135 -4.29 -13.37 4.37
N TYR A 136 -3.93 -14.14 3.35
CA TYR A 136 -4.75 -14.32 2.15
C TYR A 136 -5.91 -15.30 2.34
N GLU A 137 -6.05 -15.97 3.50
CA GLU A 137 -7.16 -16.89 3.75
C GLU A 137 -8.52 -16.17 3.76
N ASP A 138 -8.51 -14.89 4.15
CA ASP A 138 -9.68 -14.00 4.14
C ASP A 138 -10.10 -13.54 2.72
N GLY A 139 -9.40 -13.98 1.68
CA GLY A 139 -9.74 -13.67 0.29
C GLY A 139 -9.71 -12.16 0.03
N ILE A 140 -10.69 -11.65 -0.72
CA ILE A 140 -10.84 -10.21 -0.97
C ILE A 140 -11.02 -9.37 0.31
N GLY A 141 -11.34 -10.00 1.45
CA GLY A 141 -11.42 -9.37 2.76
C GLY A 141 -10.07 -9.21 3.46
N ALA A 142 -8.98 -9.76 2.91
CA ALA A 142 -7.64 -9.70 3.48
C ALA A 142 -7.27 -8.25 3.80
N LEU A 143 -6.89 -8.02 5.06
CA LEU A 143 -6.51 -6.69 5.51
C LEU A 143 -5.11 -6.35 5.03
N LEU A 144 -4.93 -5.12 4.58
CA LEU A 144 -3.64 -4.57 4.14
C LEU A 144 -3.24 -3.40 5.07
N PRO A 145 -3.02 -3.67 6.36
CA PRO A 145 -2.88 -2.62 7.38
C PRO A 145 -1.61 -1.79 7.21
N HIS A 146 -0.63 -2.25 6.44
CA HIS A 146 0.62 -1.56 6.13
C HIS A 146 0.45 -0.41 5.14
N LEU A 147 -0.54 -0.43 4.26
CA LEU A 147 -0.64 0.55 3.16
C LEU A 147 -0.90 1.99 3.61
N GLY A 148 -1.74 2.17 4.64
CA GLY A 148 -1.99 3.50 5.22
C GLY A 148 -0.74 4.10 5.85
N PRO A 149 -0.09 3.39 6.81
CA PRO A 149 1.17 3.79 7.40
C PRO A 149 2.30 4.02 6.38
N LEU A 150 2.45 3.19 5.34
CA LEU A 150 3.45 3.41 4.29
C LEU A 150 3.24 4.75 3.56
N ARG A 151 1.99 5.05 3.14
CA ARG A 151 1.67 6.33 2.50
C ARG A 151 1.98 7.52 3.42
N ASN A 152 1.62 7.41 4.70
CA ASN A 152 1.89 8.48 5.66
C ASN A 152 3.38 8.62 5.96
N GLY A 153 4.13 7.51 6.03
CA GLY A 153 5.58 7.51 6.15
C GLY A 153 6.26 8.18 4.96
N ALA A 154 5.83 7.88 3.73
CA ALA A 154 6.33 8.56 2.54
C ALA A 154 6.06 10.07 2.55
N ARG A 155 4.88 10.51 3.02
CA ARG A 155 4.56 11.94 3.17
C ARG A 155 5.41 12.62 4.25
N LEU A 156 5.63 11.95 5.38
CA LEU A 156 6.54 12.42 6.41
C LEU A 156 7.96 12.59 5.86
N LEU A 157 8.50 11.58 5.17
CA LEU A 157 9.82 11.67 4.54
C LEU A 157 9.88 12.81 3.52
N ALA A 158 8.82 13.01 2.72
CA ALA A 158 8.75 14.11 1.76
C ALA A 158 8.78 15.49 2.43
N VAL A 159 8.10 15.67 3.57
CA VAL A 159 8.19 16.91 4.36
C VAL A 159 9.60 17.07 4.94
N ASP A 160 10.20 15.98 5.42
CA ASP A 160 11.55 15.98 5.98
C ASP A 160 12.64 16.28 4.94
N VAL A 161 12.44 15.91 3.66
CA VAL A 161 13.30 16.35 2.55
C VAL A 161 13.37 17.87 2.49
N ARG A 162 12.22 18.56 2.60
CA ARG A 162 12.19 20.03 2.57
C ARG A 162 12.91 20.64 3.77
N ARG A 163 12.77 20.04 4.95
CA ARG A 163 13.54 20.44 6.15
C ARG A 163 15.04 20.31 5.90
N CYS A 164 15.47 19.15 5.42
CA CYS A 164 16.89 18.87 5.14
C CYS A 164 17.47 19.89 4.14
N VAL A 165 16.74 20.22 3.06
CA VAL A 165 17.15 21.25 2.11
C VAL A 165 17.28 22.63 2.76
N ALA A 166 16.30 23.05 3.58
CA ALA A 166 16.32 24.34 4.26
C ALA A 166 17.49 24.46 5.26
N GLU A 167 17.91 23.36 5.86
CA GLU A 167 19.06 23.29 6.77
C GLU A 167 20.40 23.06 6.06
N GLY A 168 20.40 22.82 4.74
CA GLY A 168 21.59 22.48 3.97
C GLY A 168 22.10 21.04 4.14
N ASP A 169 21.31 20.16 4.77
CA ASP A 169 21.60 18.74 4.92
C ASP A 169 21.21 17.96 3.65
N LEU A 170 22.02 18.10 2.60
CA LEU A 170 21.72 17.49 1.30
C LEU A 170 21.82 15.96 1.31
N ASP A 171 22.74 15.40 2.09
CA ASP A 171 22.84 13.95 2.26
C ASP A 171 21.60 13.40 2.97
N GLY A 172 21.15 14.09 4.02
CA GLY A 172 19.89 13.81 4.68
C GLY A 172 18.73 13.79 3.69
N ALA A 173 18.58 14.83 2.87
CA ALA A 173 17.52 14.89 1.85
C ALA A 173 17.56 13.69 0.89
N VAL A 174 18.74 13.33 0.39
CA VAL A 174 18.95 12.20 -0.52
C VAL A 174 18.59 10.87 0.16
N ASP A 175 18.97 10.67 1.43
CA ASP A 175 18.62 9.47 2.20
C ASP A 175 17.09 9.26 2.25
N ARG A 176 16.32 10.35 2.43
CA ARG A 176 14.85 10.27 2.49
C ARG A 176 14.27 9.88 1.14
N LEU A 177 14.77 10.46 0.04
CA LEU A 177 14.32 10.12 -1.31
C LEU A 177 14.64 8.67 -1.67
N VAL A 178 15.85 8.19 -1.34
CA VAL A 178 16.23 6.78 -1.49
C VAL A 178 15.30 5.87 -0.67
N ALA A 179 14.99 6.26 0.57
CA ALA A 179 14.07 5.51 1.41
C ALA A 179 12.65 5.50 0.85
N MET A 180 12.14 6.62 0.34
CA MET A 180 10.81 6.68 -0.30
C MET A 180 10.72 5.74 -1.50
N HIS A 181 11.78 5.64 -2.31
CA HIS A 181 11.87 4.63 -3.37
C HIS A 181 11.77 3.20 -2.81
N ALA A 182 12.51 2.89 -1.75
CA ALA A 182 12.41 1.58 -1.09
C ALA A 182 11.01 1.31 -0.50
N LEU A 183 10.35 2.29 0.12
CA LEU A 183 8.96 2.19 0.60
C LEU A 183 8.01 1.83 -0.55
N ALA A 184 8.13 2.50 -1.70
CA ALA A 184 7.34 2.17 -2.88
C ALA A 184 7.62 0.74 -3.35
N ARG A 185 8.87 0.28 -3.35
CA ARG A 185 9.19 -1.11 -3.72
C ARG A 185 8.62 -2.13 -2.73
N HIS A 186 8.73 -1.86 -1.44
CA HIS A 186 8.19 -2.74 -0.40
C HIS A 186 6.65 -2.73 -0.39
N ALA A 187 6.01 -1.64 -0.84
CA ALA A 187 4.56 -1.58 -0.92
C ALA A 187 3.96 -2.61 -1.89
N ARG A 188 4.64 -2.95 -2.99
CA ARG A 188 4.09 -3.80 -4.07
C ARG A 188 4.35 -5.32 -3.94
N VAL A 189 5.05 -5.75 -2.89
CA VAL A 189 5.55 -7.14 -2.79
C VAL A 189 4.47 -8.18 -2.52
N ASP A 190 3.31 -7.76 -2.03
CA ASP A 190 2.19 -8.65 -1.65
C ASP A 190 1.34 -9.14 -2.83
N GLY A 191 1.64 -8.69 -4.06
CA GLY A 191 0.94 -9.14 -5.26
C GLY A 191 -0.53 -8.70 -5.37
N VAL A 192 -1.00 -7.77 -4.53
CA VAL A 192 -2.34 -7.17 -4.60
C VAL A 192 -2.29 -5.87 -5.41
N LEU A 193 -3.33 -5.59 -6.20
CA LEU A 193 -3.32 -4.46 -7.12
C LEU A 193 -3.33 -3.12 -6.39
N ILE A 194 -4.09 -3.01 -5.29
CA ILE A 194 -4.12 -1.78 -4.49
C ILE A 194 -2.74 -1.42 -3.95
N SER A 195 -1.94 -2.42 -3.56
CA SER A 195 -0.57 -2.28 -3.08
C SER A 195 0.38 -1.79 -4.16
N SER A 196 0.19 -2.28 -5.40
CA SER A 196 0.89 -1.76 -6.59
C SER A 196 0.53 -0.31 -6.90
N LEU A 197 -0.74 0.09 -6.74
CA LEU A 197 -1.16 1.49 -6.88
C LEU A 197 -0.58 2.39 -5.77
N VAL A 198 -0.39 1.86 -4.56
CA VAL A 198 0.32 2.58 -3.49
C VAL A 198 1.78 2.81 -3.88
N SER A 199 2.43 1.80 -4.46
CA SER A 199 3.79 1.91 -5.00
C SER A 199 3.92 3.06 -6.01
N VAL A 200 2.99 3.14 -6.98
CA VAL A 200 2.92 4.27 -7.93
C VAL A 200 2.77 5.60 -7.20
N ALA A 201 1.82 5.71 -6.26
CA ALA A 201 1.57 6.96 -5.56
C ALA A 201 2.78 7.46 -4.74
N ILE A 202 3.48 6.56 -4.04
CA ILE A 202 4.70 6.89 -3.32
C ILE A 202 5.81 7.29 -4.30
N SER A 203 5.95 6.58 -5.42
CA SER A 203 6.95 6.89 -6.44
C SER A 203 6.71 8.25 -7.10
N SER A 204 5.45 8.60 -7.42
CA SER A 204 5.09 9.93 -7.93
C SER A 204 5.45 11.03 -6.93
N LEU A 205 5.11 10.85 -5.66
CA LEU A 205 5.49 11.80 -4.61
C LEU A 205 7.02 11.95 -4.48
N THR A 206 7.74 10.83 -4.63
CA THR A 206 9.21 10.83 -4.60
C THR A 206 9.78 11.62 -5.78
N ALA A 207 9.24 11.42 -6.98
CA ALA A 207 9.64 12.18 -8.16
C ALA A 207 9.42 13.68 -7.97
N ASP A 208 8.26 14.08 -7.45
CA ASP A 208 7.97 15.49 -7.16
C ASP A 208 8.97 16.09 -6.15
N GLN A 209 9.40 15.33 -5.14
CA GLN A 209 10.38 15.80 -4.17
C GLN A 209 11.81 15.80 -4.72
N SER A 210 12.15 14.88 -5.62
CA SER A 210 13.42 14.91 -6.36
C SER A 210 13.52 16.17 -7.22
N SER A 211 12.48 16.49 -8.00
CA SER A 211 12.44 17.73 -8.80
C SER A 211 12.47 18.97 -7.91
N PHE A 212 11.83 18.95 -6.74
CA PHE A 212 11.96 20.02 -5.74
C PHE A 212 13.41 20.20 -5.31
N LEU A 213 14.10 19.14 -4.87
CA LEU A 213 15.51 19.19 -4.44
C LEU A 213 16.40 19.80 -5.52
N LEU A 214 16.31 19.29 -6.76
CA LEU A 214 17.11 19.76 -7.90
C LEU A 214 16.80 21.22 -8.26
N GLY A 215 15.56 21.66 -8.06
CA GLY A 215 15.17 23.06 -8.28
C GLY A 215 15.67 24.03 -7.22
N GLN A 216 16.12 23.55 -6.05
CA GLN A 216 16.63 24.40 -4.96
C GLN A 216 18.16 24.47 -4.92
N VAL A 217 18.84 23.35 -5.18
CA VAL A 217 20.28 23.20 -4.92
C VAL A 217 20.94 22.27 -5.94
N ALA A 218 22.21 22.55 -6.26
CA ALA A 218 23.05 21.62 -7.01
C ALA A 218 23.49 20.46 -6.09
N ILE A 219 23.41 19.23 -6.59
CA ILE A 219 23.84 18.02 -5.87
C ILE A 219 25.21 17.52 -6.33
N THR A 220 25.86 16.71 -5.52
CA THR A 220 27.13 16.06 -5.87
C THR A 220 26.92 14.85 -6.78
N ALA A 221 28.00 14.37 -7.42
CA ALA A 221 27.96 13.15 -8.22
C ALA A 221 27.54 11.93 -7.38
N GLU A 222 28.05 11.81 -6.16
CA GLU A 222 27.71 10.72 -5.24
C GLU A 222 26.22 10.72 -4.87
N GLN A 223 25.68 11.90 -4.53
CA GLN A 223 24.25 12.07 -4.24
C GLN A 223 23.36 11.70 -5.43
N ARG A 224 23.74 12.16 -6.63
CA ARG A 224 23.04 11.79 -7.86
C ARG A 224 23.07 10.28 -8.09
N ASP A 225 24.24 9.65 -7.95
CA ASP A 225 24.42 8.23 -8.24
C ASP A 225 23.60 7.36 -7.25
N ARG A 226 23.46 7.78 -5.99
CA ARG A 226 22.59 7.12 -5.01
C ARG A 226 21.10 7.18 -5.41
N LEU A 227 20.63 8.33 -5.90
CA LEU A 227 19.25 8.47 -6.40
C LEU A 227 19.02 7.66 -7.67
N LEU A 228 19.98 7.67 -8.60
CA LEU A 228 19.92 6.86 -9.82
C LEU A 228 19.87 5.36 -9.49
N ALA A 229 20.71 4.88 -8.57
CA ALA A 229 20.67 3.49 -8.11
C ALA A 229 19.31 3.13 -7.51
N ALA A 230 18.68 4.03 -6.76
CA ALA A 230 17.34 3.80 -6.20
C ALA A 230 16.26 3.66 -7.29
N ILE A 231 16.33 4.45 -8.36
CA ILE A 231 15.45 4.36 -9.54
C ILE A 231 15.72 3.07 -10.34
N GLU A 232 16.99 2.72 -10.55
CA GLU A 232 17.40 1.54 -11.32
C GLU A 232 16.93 0.23 -10.68
N ALA A 233 16.80 0.20 -9.35
CA ALA A 233 16.29 -0.95 -8.62
C ALA A 233 14.75 -1.16 -8.72
N TYR A 234 14.03 -0.37 -9.53
CA TYR A 234 12.66 -0.71 -9.99
C TYR A 234 12.66 -1.66 -11.20
N ASP A 235 13.70 -2.46 -11.36
CA ASP A 235 14.03 -3.11 -12.62
C ASP A 235 12.89 -3.89 -13.33
N GLY A 236 13.02 -3.96 -14.66
CA GLY A 236 12.19 -4.82 -15.50
C GLY A 236 11.04 -4.11 -16.22
N GLN A 237 10.18 -4.94 -16.82
CA GLN A 237 9.05 -4.51 -17.64
C GLN A 237 7.81 -4.13 -16.81
N ASP A 238 7.88 -4.23 -15.48
CA ASP A 238 6.76 -4.04 -14.55
C ASP A 238 7.23 -3.44 -13.22
N PRO A 239 7.72 -2.19 -13.21
CA PRO A 239 8.41 -1.58 -12.06
C PRO A 239 7.53 -1.46 -10.82
N PHE A 240 6.21 -1.45 -10.98
CA PHE A 240 5.25 -1.36 -9.87
C PHE A 240 4.56 -2.69 -9.57
N ALA A 241 4.97 -3.78 -10.22
CA ALA A 241 4.32 -5.09 -10.17
C ALA A 241 2.82 -5.07 -10.51
N ILE A 242 2.34 -4.05 -11.24
CA ILE A 242 0.92 -3.91 -11.58
C ILE A 242 0.48 -5.07 -12.46
N ARG A 243 1.26 -5.43 -13.48
CA ARG A 243 0.90 -6.52 -14.39
C ARG A 243 0.90 -7.86 -13.65
N ALA A 244 1.87 -8.07 -12.76
CA ALA A 244 1.87 -9.23 -11.87
C ALA A 244 0.63 -9.26 -10.96
N ALA A 245 0.27 -8.13 -10.35
CA ALA A 245 -0.88 -8.02 -9.46
C ALA A 245 -2.23 -8.22 -10.19
N VAL A 246 -2.41 -7.64 -11.38
CA VAL A 246 -3.60 -7.88 -12.23
C VAL A 246 -3.75 -9.36 -12.55
N ARG A 247 -2.64 -10.04 -12.89
CA ARG A 247 -2.65 -11.49 -13.11
C ARG A 247 -3.01 -12.26 -11.84
N ASN A 248 -2.36 -11.94 -10.73
CA ASN A 248 -2.54 -12.63 -9.46
C ASN A 248 -3.98 -12.48 -8.97
N GLU A 249 -4.54 -11.27 -8.98
CA GLU A 249 -5.94 -11.03 -8.62
C GLU A 249 -6.89 -11.79 -9.53
N GLY A 250 -6.73 -11.71 -10.85
CA GLY A 250 -7.58 -12.45 -11.79
C GLY A 250 -7.57 -13.96 -11.57
N GLN A 251 -6.41 -14.54 -11.20
CA GLN A 251 -6.26 -15.97 -10.94
C GLN A 251 -6.79 -16.37 -9.56
N TRP A 252 -6.29 -15.72 -8.52
CA TRP A 252 -6.58 -16.08 -7.13
C TRP A 252 -8.01 -15.72 -6.74
N LEU A 253 -8.50 -14.52 -7.08
CA LEU A 253 -9.86 -14.08 -6.71
C LEU A 253 -10.91 -15.01 -7.33
N THR A 254 -10.78 -15.31 -8.62
CA THR A 254 -11.73 -16.18 -9.32
C THR A 254 -11.66 -17.62 -8.82
N ALA A 255 -10.46 -18.13 -8.52
CA ALA A 255 -10.29 -19.46 -7.94
C ALA A 255 -10.88 -19.55 -6.52
N TRP A 256 -10.63 -18.54 -5.68
CA TRP A 256 -11.15 -18.47 -4.32
C TRP A 256 -12.68 -18.39 -4.29
N LEU A 257 -13.29 -17.52 -5.12
CA LEU A 257 -14.75 -17.44 -5.23
C LEU A 257 -15.37 -18.72 -5.79
N ALA A 258 -14.72 -19.37 -6.76
CA ALA A 258 -15.17 -20.65 -7.28
C ALA A 258 -15.15 -21.74 -6.21
N GLU A 259 -14.14 -21.74 -5.34
CA GLU A 259 -14.06 -22.67 -4.23
C GLU A 259 -15.13 -22.38 -3.17
N MET A 260 -15.36 -21.11 -2.82
CA MET A 260 -16.47 -20.72 -1.93
C MET A 260 -17.83 -21.13 -2.49
N ALA A 261 -18.02 -21.06 -3.81
CA ALA A 261 -19.24 -21.50 -4.47
C ALA A 261 -19.44 -23.01 -4.29
N ARG A 262 -18.41 -23.82 -4.56
CA ARG A 262 -18.45 -25.29 -4.36
C ARG A 262 -18.73 -25.70 -2.92
N GLN A 263 -18.27 -24.90 -1.97
CA GLN A 263 -18.52 -25.12 -0.54
C GLN A 263 -19.89 -24.58 -0.07
N GLY A 264 -20.69 -23.98 -0.96
CA GLY A 264 -21.98 -23.37 -0.62
C GLY A 264 -21.88 -22.07 0.20
N ARG A 265 -20.68 -21.53 0.40
CA ARG A 265 -20.41 -20.35 1.26
C ARG A 265 -20.53 -19.02 0.54
N LEU A 266 -20.39 -19.00 -0.79
CA LEU A 266 -20.40 -17.77 -1.57
C LEU A 266 -21.67 -16.93 -1.34
N ARG A 267 -22.84 -17.58 -1.26
CA ARG A 267 -24.14 -16.90 -1.15
C ARG A 267 -24.29 -16.07 0.12
N GLU A 268 -23.66 -16.51 1.21
CA GLU A 268 -23.67 -15.81 2.50
C GLU A 268 -22.83 -14.52 2.46
N GLN A 269 -21.88 -14.45 1.52
CA GLN A 269 -20.89 -13.38 1.39
C GLN A 269 -21.15 -12.46 0.20
N LEU A 270 -22.11 -12.80 -0.68
CA LEU A 270 -22.45 -12.01 -1.87
C LEU A 270 -22.80 -10.56 -1.53
N ASP A 271 -23.54 -10.31 -0.45
CA ASP A 271 -23.89 -8.95 -0.03
C ASP A 271 -22.64 -8.11 0.32
N GLN A 272 -21.63 -8.74 0.94
CA GLN A 272 -20.38 -8.07 1.27
C GLN A 272 -19.59 -7.75 0.00
N PHE A 273 -19.46 -8.68 -0.94
CA PHE A 273 -18.74 -8.43 -2.20
C PHE A 273 -19.45 -7.39 -3.07
N PHE A 274 -20.78 -7.45 -3.12
CA PHE A 274 -21.59 -6.47 -3.84
C PHE A 274 -21.41 -5.06 -3.26
N ALA A 275 -21.29 -4.93 -1.93
CA ALA A 275 -21.02 -3.64 -1.32
C ALA A 275 -19.65 -3.03 -1.71
N LEU A 276 -18.71 -3.82 -2.25
CA LEU A 276 -17.39 -3.37 -2.67
C LEU A 276 -17.33 -2.91 -4.13
N GLY A 277 -18.29 -3.32 -4.97
CA GLY A 277 -18.34 -2.97 -6.39
C GLY A 277 -18.86 -1.55 -6.65
N GLU A 278 -18.43 -0.96 -7.78
CA GLU A 278 -19.06 0.26 -8.32
C GLU A 278 -20.32 -0.14 -9.13
N GLY A 279 -21.43 0.61 -9.00
CA GLY A 279 -22.62 0.39 -9.84
C GLY A 279 -23.63 -0.65 -9.33
N ASN A 280 -23.90 -0.64 -8.03
CA ASN A 280 -24.76 -1.61 -7.34
C ASN A 280 -26.24 -1.62 -7.81
N ASP A 281 -26.58 -2.49 -8.77
CA ASP A 281 -27.97 -2.83 -9.13
C ASP A 281 -28.49 -4.02 -8.30
N ALA A 282 -29.42 -3.74 -7.38
CA ALA A 282 -30.07 -4.76 -6.57
C ALA A 282 -30.73 -5.89 -7.39
N GLY A 283 -31.12 -5.61 -8.64
CA GLY A 283 -31.65 -6.61 -9.58
C GLY A 283 -30.60 -7.63 -10.03
N GLU A 284 -29.34 -7.21 -10.21
CA GLU A 284 -28.24 -8.11 -10.57
C GLU A 284 -27.79 -8.98 -9.39
N LEU A 285 -27.70 -8.40 -8.19
CA LEU A 285 -27.41 -9.18 -6.97
C LEU A 285 -28.40 -10.33 -6.79
N GLU A 286 -29.68 -10.07 -7.03
CA GLU A 286 -30.72 -11.09 -6.93
C GLU A 286 -30.64 -12.13 -8.07
N ARG A 287 -30.10 -11.78 -9.24
CA ARG A 287 -29.81 -12.75 -10.31
C ARG A 287 -28.63 -13.64 -9.93
N LEU A 288 -27.55 -13.07 -9.39
CA LEU A 288 -26.39 -13.82 -8.90
C LEU A 288 -26.79 -14.86 -7.83
N ARG A 289 -27.69 -14.49 -6.92
CA ARG A 289 -28.20 -15.41 -5.88
C ARG A 289 -28.95 -16.64 -6.42
N ARG A 290 -29.49 -16.56 -7.64
CA ARG A 290 -30.26 -17.63 -8.28
C ARG A 290 -29.41 -18.59 -9.09
N MET A 291 -28.16 -18.24 -9.37
CA MET A 291 -27.26 -19.09 -10.13
C MET A 291 -26.98 -20.39 -9.36
N SER A 292 -26.84 -21.50 -10.08
CA SER A 292 -26.26 -22.73 -9.53
C SER A 292 -24.76 -22.53 -9.28
N ASP A 293 -24.16 -23.40 -8.48
CA ASP A 293 -22.74 -23.28 -8.19
C ASP A 293 -21.90 -23.56 -9.46
N GLU A 294 -22.37 -24.42 -10.37
CA GLU A 294 -21.77 -24.62 -11.69
C GLU A 294 -21.87 -23.37 -12.59
N GLU A 295 -23.03 -22.70 -12.59
CA GLU A 295 -23.22 -21.44 -13.32
C GLU A 295 -22.29 -20.35 -12.78
N VAL A 296 -22.13 -20.26 -11.46
CA VAL A 296 -21.18 -19.34 -10.81
C VAL A 296 -19.75 -19.62 -11.27
N VAL A 297 -19.31 -20.88 -11.21
CA VAL A 297 -17.95 -21.25 -11.62
C VAL A 297 -17.71 -20.94 -13.09
N ALA A 298 -18.68 -21.22 -13.97
CA ALA A 298 -18.59 -20.89 -15.39
C ALA A 298 -18.50 -19.37 -15.62
N ASP A 299 -19.28 -18.57 -14.90
CA ASP A 299 -19.26 -17.11 -15.00
C ASP A 299 -17.95 -16.49 -14.48
N LEU A 300 -17.38 -17.03 -13.39
CA LEU A 300 -16.07 -16.62 -12.88
C LEU A 300 -14.92 -16.93 -13.85
N LEU A 301 -15.02 -18.00 -14.64
CA LEU A 301 -14.06 -18.29 -15.71
C LEU A 301 -14.14 -17.26 -16.85
N LEU A 302 -15.34 -16.79 -17.20
CA LEU A 302 -15.50 -15.67 -18.13
C LEU A 302 -14.89 -14.38 -17.57
N CYS A 303 -15.10 -14.13 -16.27
CA CYS A 303 -14.53 -12.98 -15.57
C CYS A 303 -12.99 -13.01 -15.61
N ARG A 304 -12.38 -14.17 -15.37
CA ARG A 304 -10.92 -14.35 -15.53
C ARG A 304 -10.45 -14.03 -16.94
N GLY A 305 -11.23 -14.38 -17.96
CA GLY A 305 -10.94 -14.05 -19.35
C GLY A 305 -10.78 -12.55 -19.61
N TYR A 306 -11.44 -11.68 -18.84
CA TYR A 306 -11.23 -10.23 -18.92
C TYR A 306 -9.80 -9.84 -18.53
N TYR A 307 -9.31 -10.36 -17.40
CA TYR A 307 -7.95 -10.11 -16.95
C TYR A 307 -6.93 -10.61 -17.98
N ASP A 308 -7.15 -11.80 -18.55
CA ASP A 308 -6.26 -12.36 -19.57
C ASP A 308 -6.25 -11.50 -20.86
N ASP A 309 -7.42 -11.05 -21.34
CA ASP A 309 -7.54 -10.18 -22.51
C ASP A 309 -6.87 -8.81 -22.28
N VAL A 310 -7.02 -8.23 -21.09
CA VAL A 310 -6.36 -6.97 -20.71
C VAL A 310 -4.84 -7.14 -20.64
N LEU A 311 -4.36 -8.24 -20.05
CA LEU A 311 -2.92 -8.53 -19.99
C LEU A 311 -2.31 -8.75 -21.38
N ALA A 312 -3.08 -9.30 -22.34
CA ALA A 312 -2.63 -9.51 -23.71
C ALA A 312 -2.35 -8.19 -24.45
N VAL A 313 -3.08 -7.12 -24.13
CA VAL A 313 -2.91 -5.79 -24.75
C VAL A 313 -2.08 -4.82 -23.91
N TRP A 314 -1.62 -5.23 -22.72
CA TRP A 314 -1.02 -4.34 -21.70
C TRP A 314 0.18 -3.52 -22.19
N ASN A 315 1.02 -4.11 -23.05
CA ASN A 315 2.25 -3.48 -23.52
C ASN A 315 2.09 -2.76 -24.88
N GLU A 316 0.86 -2.68 -25.39
CA GLU A 316 0.60 -2.00 -26.65
C GLU A 316 0.61 -0.48 -26.50
N ARG A 317 0.85 0.25 -27.61
CA ARG A 317 0.95 1.71 -27.58
C ARG A 317 -0.37 2.39 -27.20
N ASP A 318 -1.48 1.77 -27.56
CA ASP A 318 -2.87 2.17 -27.31
C ASP A 318 -3.50 1.33 -26.18
N ALA A 319 -2.69 0.72 -25.29
CA ALA A 319 -3.16 -0.19 -24.25
C ALA A 319 -4.29 0.39 -23.37
N VAL A 320 -4.24 1.70 -23.05
CA VAL A 320 -5.31 2.37 -22.28
C VAL A 320 -6.64 2.33 -23.05
N GLU A 321 -6.63 2.71 -24.33
CA GLU A 321 -7.81 2.70 -25.20
C GLU A 321 -8.34 1.28 -25.38
N ARG A 322 -7.47 0.32 -25.71
CA ARG A 322 -7.86 -1.10 -25.88
C ARG A 322 -8.44 -1.68 -24.59
N THR A 323 -7.85 -1.39 -23.44
CA THR A 323 -8.37 -1.81 -22.13
C THR A 323 -9.73 -1.16 -21.83
N GLY A 324 -9.90 0.11 -22.20
CA GLY A 324 -11.19 0.81 -22.11
C GLY A 324 -12.27 0.12 -22.94
N LEU A 325 -11.98 -0.18 -24.21
CA LEU A 325 -12.90 -0.90 -25.11
C LEU A 325 -13.26 -2.30 -24.58
N LEU A 326 -12.32 -3.03 -23.98
CA LEU A 326 -12.62 -4.30 -23.31
C LEU A 326 -13.59 -4.06 -22.14
N GLY A 327 -13.37 -3.03 -21.34
CA GLY A 327 -14.25 -2.65 -20.22
C GLY A 327 -15.68 -2.32 -20.66
N GLU A 328 -15.87 -1.66 -21.80
CA GLU A 328 -17.20 -1.34 -22.36
C GLU A 328 -18.03 -2.59 -22.73
N THR A 329 -17.38 -3.75 -22.89
CA THR A 329 -18.08 -5.02 -23.14
C THR A 329 -18.54 -5.74 -21.87
N ILE A 330 -18.12 -5.31 -20.68
CA ILE A 330 -18.53 -5.90 -19.40
C ILE A 330 -20.05 -5.77 -19.18
N PRO A 331 -20.68 -4.59 -19.33
CA PRO A 331 -22.15 -4.47 -19.23
C PRO A 331 -22.92 -5.27 -20.27
N GLN A 332 -22.27 -5.64 -21.38
CA GLN A 332 -22.86 -6.46 -22.45
C GLN A 332 -22.84 -7.96 -22.11
N GLY A 333 -22.23 -8.34 -20.98
CA GLY A 333 -22.16 -9.72 -20.48
C GLY A 333 -21.05 -10.58 -21.10
N ARG A 334 -20.12 -10.00 -21.87
CA ARG A 334 -19.02 -10.74 -22.54
C ARG A 334 -18.15 -11.52 -21.55
N TYR A 335 -17.90 -10.94 -20.38
CA TYR A 335 -17.02 -11.51 -19.35
C TYR A 335 -17.79 -12.03 -18.13
N GLY A 336 -19.05 -12.40 -18.32
CA GLY A 336 -19.91 -12.85 -17.23
C GLY A 336 -20.47 -11.71 -16.37
N ARG A 337 -21.37 -12.08 -15.47
CA ARG A 337 -22.04 -11.17 -14.53
C ARG A 337 -21.12 -10.72 -13.42
N PHE A 338 -20.25 -11.60 -12.92
CA PHE A 338 -19.31 -11.26 -11.85
C PHE A 338 -18.31 -10.18 -12.26
N ALA A 339 -17.98 -10.07 -13.55
CA ALA A 339 -17.12 -9.00 -14.05
C ALA A 339 -17.70 -7.60 -13.83
N GLN A 340 -19.03 -7.45 -13.72
CA GLN A 340 -19.66 -6.15 -13.46
C GLN A 340 -19.39 -5.61 -12.04
N PHE A 341 -18.96 -6.47 -11.11
CA PHE A 341 -18.83 -6.14 -9.69
C PHE A 341 -17.41 -6.33 -9.15
N LEU A 342 -16.70 -7.33 -9.66
CA LEU A 342 -15.38 -7.72 -9.13
C LEU A 342 -14.23 -7.00 -9.83
N VAL A 343 -14.44 -6.59 -11.08
CA VAL A 343 -13.36 -6.07 -11.91
C VAL A 343 -13.21 -4.57 -11.66
N PRO A 344 -12.04 -4.10 -11.21
CA PRO A 344 -11.78 -2.68 -11.12
C PRO A 344 -11.61 -2.09 -12.53
N SER A 345 -11.64 -0.76 -12.64
CA SER A 345 -11.35 -0.08 -13.92
C SER A 345 -9.87 -0.27 -14.32
N LEU A 346 -9.57 -1.36 -15.04
CA LEU A 346 -8.20 -1.68 -15.44
C LEU A 346 -7.59 -0.66 -16.42
N ALA A 347 -8.43 0.13 -17.12
CA ALA A 347 -7.96 1.24 -17.92
C ALA A 347 -7.31 2.34 -17.05
N LYS A 348 -7.95 2.73 -15.94
CA LYS A 348 -7.38 3.69 -14.97
C LYS A 348 -6.12 3.14 -14.30
N VAL A 349 -6.07 1.83 -14.07
CA VAL A 349 -4.88 1.15 -13.53
C VAL A 349 -3.73 1.22 -14.52
N ARG A 350 -3.98 0.98 -15.82
CA ARG A 350 -2.97 1.12 -16.87
C ARG A 350 -2.48 2.56 -17.00
N GLU A 351 -3.38 3.55 -16.94
CA GLU A 351 -2.98 4.95 -16.90
C GLU A 351 -2.09 5.27 -15.68
N ALA A 352 -2.36 4.67 -14.52
CA ALA A 352 -1.52 4.83 -13.34
C ALA A 352 -0.12 4.23 -13.53
N ASP A 353 -0.03 3.04 -14.16
CA ASP A 353 1.26 2.42 -14.56
C ASP A 353 2.04 3.35 -15.50
N ASP A 354 1.40 3.88 -16.54
CA ASP A 354 2.02 4.80 -17.50
C ASP A 354 2.50 6.09 -16.82
N ARG A 355 1.69 6.69 -15.94
CA ARG A 355 2.11 7.86 -15.14
C ARG A 355 3.30 7.55 -14.25
N GLY A 356 3.27 6.44 -13.51
CA GLY A 356 4.37 6.03 -12.62
C GLY A 356 5.69 5.86 -13.39
N ARG A 357 5.64 5.23 -14.57
CA ARG A 357 6.82 5.07 -15.45
C ARG A 357 7.33 6.40 -15.97
N ALA A 358 6.42 7.27 -16.40
CA ALA A 358 6.78 8.60 -16.87
C ALA A 358 7.47 9.42 -15.77
N HIS A 359 7.03 9.31 -14.52
CA HIS A 359 7.70 9.95 -13.38
C HIS A 359 9.12 9.40 -13.16
N LEU A 360 9.30 8.08 -13.13
CA LEU A 360 10.63 7.47 -12.98
C LEU A 360 11.60 7.91 -14.09
N GLU A 361 11.14 7.90 -15.34
CA GLU A 361 11.96 8.32 -16.49
C GLU A 361 12.26 9.83 -16.47
N THR A 362 11.30 10.64 -16.01
CA THR A 362 11.52 12.09 -15.87
C THR A 362 12.55 12.37 -14.79
N SER A 363 12.40 11.79 -13.59
CA SER A 363 13.39 11.94 -12.52
C SER A 363 14.77 11.44 -12.92
N ARG A 364 14.87 10.30 -13.63
CA ARG A 364 16.16 9.82 -14.17
C ARG A 364 16.77 10.85 -15.12
N ARG A 365 15.96 11.41 -16.03
CA ARG A 365 16.44 12.40 -17.00
C ARG A 365 16.92 13.68 -16.33
N GLU A 366 16.17 14.20 -15.37
CA GLU A 366 16.55 15.39 -14.58
C GLU A 366 17.89 15.16 -13.87
N LEU A 367 18.04 14.04 -13.16
CA LEU A 367 19.29 13.68 -12.47
C LEU A 367 20.49 13.58 -13.43
N MET A 368 20.28 13.09 -14.66
CA MET A 368 21.34 12.98 -15.67
C MET A 368 21.70 14.33 -16.33
N GLN A 369 20.79 15.30 -16.32
CA GLN A 369 20.99 16.62 -16.92
C GLN A 369 21.47 17.67 -15.91
N GLU A 370 21.42 17.35 -14.61
CA GLU A 370 21.75 18.27 -13.53
C GLU A 370 23.21 18.76 -13.60
N GLN A 371 23.41 20.05 -13.31
CA GLN A 371 24.75 20.62 -13.16
C GLN A 371 25.30 20.23 -11.79
N LEU A 372 26.30 19.35 -11.80
CA LEU A 372 26.91 18.87 -10.57
C LEU A 372 27.64 19.98 -9.81
N ALA A 373 27.49 20.01 -8.49
CA ALA A 373 28.36 20.79 -7.63
C ALA A 373 29.83 20.29 -7.77
N PRO A 374 30.83 21.19 -7.76
CA PRO A 374 32.23 20.80 -7.84
C PRO A 374 32.60 19.87 -6.67
N SER A 375 33.34 18.80 -6.96
CA SER A 375 33.86 17.88 -5.95
C SER A 375 34.85 18.65 -5.05
N ASN A 376 34.59 18.69 -3.74
CA ASN A 376 35.49 19.24 -2.74
C ASN A 376 36.70 18.34 -2.46
#